data_AF-A0A9Q3KS48-F1
#
_entry.id   AF-A0A9Q3KS48-F1
#
_cell.length_a   1.000
_cell.length_b   1.000
_cell.length_c   1.000
_cell.angle_alpha   90.00
_cell.angle_beta   90.00
_cell.angle_gamma   90.00
#
_symmetry.space_group_name_H-M   'P 1'
#
loop_
_entity.id
_entity.type
_entity.pdbx_description
1 polymer ?
#
loop_
_entity_poly.entity_id
_entity_poly.type
_entity_poly.pdbx_seq_one_letter_code
_entity_poly.pdbx_strand_id
1 'polypeptide(L)'
;MTSLVSTQTIQREIHKLGKHSQIAPKKPYLRPQNFQRRLAFTQAHRHWTINEWAKVIWTDESAFKLGKWVDQVRVWRMASKKWLLENVALNH
;
A
#
# COMPACT_ATOMS: atom_id res chain seq x y z
N MET A 1 -12.97 -12.48 32.51
CA MET A 1 -13.76 -11.26 32.29
C MET A 1 -14.68 -11.50 31.10
N THR A 2 -15.96 -11.74 31.34
CA THR A 2 -16.98 -11.91 30.28
C THR A 2 -17.31 -10.54 29.71
N SER A 3 -17.14 -10.34 28.40
CA SER A 3 -17.50 -9.06 27.77
C SER A 3 -19.02 -8.89 27.80
N LEU A 4 -19.50 -7.73 28.28
CA LEU A 4 -20.92 -7.34 28.34
C LEU A 4 -21.65 -7.31 26.99
N VAL A 5 -20.90 -7.42 25.88
CA VAL A 5 -21.40 -7.31 24.52
C VAL A 5 -20.80 -8.43 23.67
N SER A 6 -21.64 -9.04 22.82
CA SER A 6 -21.22 -10.06 21.86
C SER A 6 -20.36 -9.46 20.74
N THR A 7 -19.38 -10.22 20.28
CA THR A 7 -18.53 -9.87 19.12
C THR A 7 -19.36 -9.60 17.85
N GLN A 8 -20.48 -10.30 17.68
CA GLN A 8 -21.39 -10.06 16.55
C GLN A 8 -22.02 -8.67 16.61
N THR A 9 -22.41 -8.20 17.80
CA THR A 9 -22.98 -6.87 17.97
C THR A 9 -21.96 -5.80 17.59
N ILE A 10 -20.70 -5.95 18.04
CA ILE A 10 -19.61 -5.04 17.70
C ILE A 10 -19.36 -5.02 16.18
N GLN A 11 -19.31 -6.18 15.52
CA GLN A 11 -19.09 -6.26 14.07
C GLN A 11 -20.22 -5.61 13.26
N ARG A 12 -21.48 -5.83 13.65
CA ARG A 12 -22.65 -5.22 13.00
C ARG A 12 -22.60 -3.70 13.09
N GLU A 13 -22.28 -3.15 14.26
CA GLU A 13 -22.16 -1.69 14.42
C GLU A 13 -20.99 -1.12 13.60
N ILE A 14 -19.84 -1.81 13.55
CA ILE A 14 -18.71 -1.41 12.69
C ILE A 14 -19.11 -1.40 11.21
N HIS A 15 -19.88 -2.40 10.76
CA HIS A 15 -20.40 -2.48 9.40
C HIS A 15 -21.46 -1.41 9.11
N LYS A 16 -22.33 -1.08 10.07
CA LYS A 16 -23.28 0.05 9.96
C LYS A 16 -22.54 1.38 9.78
N LEU A 17 -21.37 1.53 10.41
CA LEU A 17 -20.46 2.66 10.21
C LEU A 17 -19.68 2.60 8.87
N GLY A 18 -19.97 1.63 8.00
CA GLY A 18 -19.35 1.47 6.67
C GLY A 18 -17.90 0.98 6.67
N LYS A 19 -17.41 0.48 7.81
CA LYS A 19 -16.02 0.01 7.94
C LYS A 19 -15.94 -1.51 7.73
N HIS A 20 -14.91 -1.94 7.02
CA HIS A 20 -14.62 -3.34 6.78
C HIS A 20 -13.16 -3.67 7.06
N SER A 21 -12.89 -4.91 7.45
CA SER A 21 -11.52 -5.42 7.55
C SER A 21 -10.93 -5.59 6.15
N GLN A 22 -9.86 -4.85 5.87
CA GLN A 22 -9.16 -4.88 4.58
C GLN A 22 -7.65 -4.97 4.79
N ILE A 23 -6.92 -5.47 3.79
CA ILE A 23 -5.45 -5.44 3.80
C ILE A 23 -5.00 -3.99 3.55
N ALA A 24 -4.10 -3.50 4.41
CA ALA A 24 -3.47 -2.21 4.24
C ALA A 24 -2.58 -2.24 2.99
N PRO A 25 -2.76 -1.31 2.02
CA PRO A 25 -1.82 -1.17 0.92
C PRO A 25 -0.45 -0.82 1.50
N LYS A 26 0.59 -1.44 0.94
CA LYS A 26 1.97 -1.09 1.25
C LYS A 26 2.38 0.10 0.42
N LYS A 27 3.00 1.09 1.06
CA LYS A 27 3.64 2.20 0.37
C LYS A 27 5.11 2.23 0.79
N PRO A 28 6.06 2.14 -0.15
CA PRO A 28 7.46 2.32 0.19
C PRO A 28 7.65 3.73 0.75
N TYR A 29 8.36 3.84 1.86
CA TYR A 29 8.78 5.14 2.36
C TYR A 29 9.74 5.78 1.35
N LEU A 30 9.37 6.93 0.80
CA LEU A 30 10.22 7.70 -0.10
C LEU A 30 10.75 8.91 0.65
N ARG A 31 12.07 9.01 0.74
CA ARG A 31 12.73 10.24 1.18
C ARG A 31 12.37 11.38 0.21
N PRO A 32 12.22 12.63 0.68
CA PRO A 32 11.88 13.77 -0.19
C PRO A 32 12.78 13.90 -1.43
N GLN A 33 14.08 13.63 -1.27
CA GLN A 33 15.05 13.63 -2.38
C GLN A 33 14.76 12.56 -3.43
N ASN A 34 14.37 11.36 -3.01
CA ASN A 34 13.99 10.28 -3.94
C ASN A 34 12.69 10.64 -4.68
N PHE A 35 11.76 11.31 -4.01
CA PHE A 35 10.53 11.79 -4.64
C PHE A 35 10.84 12.81 -5.74
N GLN A 36 11.67 13.81 -5.46
CA GLN A 36 12.09 14.80 -6.45
C GLN A 36 12.81 14.17 -7.64
N ARG A 37 13.76 13.25 -7.39
CA ARG A 37 14.46 12.53 -8.46
C ARG A 37 13.52 11.71 -9.35
N ARG A 38 12.54 11.02 -8.74
CA ARG A 38 11.52 10.28 -9.49
C ARG A 38 10.65 11.22 -10.32
N LEU A 39 10.24 12.37 -9.78
CA LEU A 39 9.44 13.35 -10.51
C LEU A 39 10.22 13.96 -11.69
N ALA A 40 11.48 14.32 -11.50
CA ALA A 40 12.33 14.82 -12.57
C ALA A 40 12.52 13.77 -13.68
N PHE A 41 12.73 12.50 -13.30
CA PHE A 41 12.84 11.40 -14.25
C PHE A 41 11.55 11.24 -15.07
N THR A 42 10.37 11.19 -14.43
CA THR A 42 9.10 11.04 -15.16
C THR A 42 8.79 12.23 -16.06
N GLN A 43 9.16 13.44 -15.65
CA GLN A 43 9.01 14.64 -16.49
C GLN A 43 9.92 14.60 -17.71
N ALA A 44 11.20 14.26 -17.53
CA ALA A 44 12.17 14.17 -18.62
C ALA A 44 11.81 13.09 -19.66
N HIS A 45 11.18 12.00 -19.23
CA HIS A 45 10.84 10.86 -20.09
C HIS A 45 9.35 10.80 -20.43
N ARG A 46 8.57 11.86 -20.14
CA ARG A 46 7.10 11.88 -20.31
C ARG A 46 6.66 11.62 -21.76
N HIS A 47 7.46 12.08 -22.71
CA HIS A 47 7.16 12.01 -24.15
C HIS A 47 7.94 10.91 -24.87
N TRP A 48 8.65 10.06 -24.12
CA TRP A 48 9.39 8.96 -24.73
C TRP A 48 8.45 7.97 -25.41
N THR A 49 8.83 7.61 -26.62
CA THR A 49 8.19 6.60 -27.47
C THR A 49 8.62 5.20 -27.06
N ILE A 50 7.88 4.19 -27.54
CA ILE A 50 8.18 2.78 -27.29
C ILE A 50 9.60 2.42 -27.76
N ASN A 51 10.04 2.99 -28.89
CA ASN A 51 11.38 2.75 -29.45
C ASN A 51 12.50 3.34 -28.57
N GLU A 52 12.24 4.39 -27.81
CA GLU A 52 13.21 4.95 -26.88
C GLU A 52 13.29 4.09 -25.61
N TRP A 53 12.16 3.64 -25.09
CA TRP A 53 12.13 2.69 -23.98
C TRP A 53 12.79 1.35 -24.32
N ALA A 54 12.65 0.88 -25.56
CA ALA A 54 13.26 -0.37 -26.03
C ALA A 54 14.80 -0.34 -26.02
N LYS A 55 15.42 0.84 -25.99
CA LYS A 55 16.88 1.00 -25.90
C LYS A 55 17.40 0.92 -24.46
N VAL A 56 16.51 0.94 -23.46
CA VAL A 56 16.90 0.91 -22.05
C VAL A 56 17.03 -0.53 -21.59
N ILE A 57 18.21 -0.89 -21.09
CA ILE A 57 18.43 -2.17 -20.41
C ILE A 57 18.16 -1.95 -18.92
N TRP A 58 17.20 -2.69 -18.39
CA TRP A 58 16.83 -2.66 -16.97
C TRP A 58 17.48 -3.84 -16.24
N THR A 59 18.04 -3.56 -15.07
CA THR A 59 18.57 -4.58 -14.16
C THR A 59 17.96 -4.36 -12.77
N ASP A 60 17.47 -5.41 -12.15
CA ASP A 60 16.99 -5.39 -10.77
C ASP A 60 17.33 -6.71 -10.08
N GLU A 61 17.49 -6.65 -8.76
CA GLU A 61 17.74 -7.81 -7.92
C GLU A 61 16.46 -8.17 -7.16
N SER A 62 16.04 -9.43 -7.23
CA SER A 62 14.86 -9.93 -6.52
C SER A 62 15.23 -11.00 -5.52
N ALA A 63 14.77 -10.84 -4.27
CA ALA A 63 14.94 -11.84 -3.22
C ALA A 63 13.80 -12.86 -3.25
N PHE A 64 14.11 -14.13 -3.54
CA PHE A 64 13.15 -15.24 -3.46
C PHE A 64 13.21 -15.86 -2.05
N LYS A 65 12.15 -15.67 -1.26
CA LYS A 65 12.04 -16.23 0.09
C LYS A 65 11.09 -17.43 0.08
N LEU A 66 11.53 -18.55 0.66
CA LEU A 66 10.70 -19.74 0.90
C LEU A 66 10.06 -19.61 2.30
N GLY A 67 8.74 -19.38 2.38
CA GLY A 67 8.01 -19.23 3.66
C GLY A 67 6.74 -18.36 3.59
N LYS A 68 6.07 -18.16 4.75
CA LYS A 68 4.83 -17.35 4.83
C LYS A 68 5.09 -15.87 4.58
N TRP A 69 4.18 -15.23 3.85
CA TRP A 69 4.09 -13.77 3.68
C TRP A 69 3.70 -13.09 5.00
N VAL A 70 4.68 -12.70 5.83
CA VAL A 70 4.41 -12.18 7.20
C VAL A 70 3.90 -10.72 7.21
N ASP A 71 4.01 -9.99 6.11
CA ASP A 71 3.90 -8.54 6.16
C ASP A 71 2.50 -7.98 5.82
N GLN A 72 1.43 -8.78 5.93
CA GLN A 72 0.07 -8.31 5.65
C GLN A 72 -0.61 -7.76 6.91
N VAL A 73 -0.61 -6.44 7.04
CA VAL A 73 -1.36 -5.75 8.10
C VAL A 73 -2.82 -5.59 7.65
N ARG A 74 -3.77 -5.97 8.52
CA ARG A 74 -5.20 -5.69 8.33
C ARG A 74 -5.58 -4.40 9.05
N VAL A 75 -6.39 -3.58 8.38
CA VAL A 75 -6.94 -2.32 8.89
C VAL A 75 -8.45 -2.32 8.72
N TRP A 76 -9.17 -1.67 9.64
CA TRP A 76 -10.61 -1.47 9.54
C TRP A 76 -10.89 -0.08 8.98
N ARG A 77 -11.38 -0.01 7.74
CA ARG A 77 -11.59 1.27 7.05
C ARG A 77 -12.80 1.26 6.13
N MET A 78 -13.22 2.46 5.75
CA MET A 78 -14.17 2.67 4.64
C MET A 78 -13.43 2.54 3.29
N ALA A 79 -14.12 2.08 2.26
CA ALA A 79 -13.53 1.85 0.93
C ALA A 79 -12.88 3.11 0.33
N SER A 80 -13.46 4.28 0.54
CA SER A 80 -12.95 5.57 0.04
C SER A 80 -11.66 6.06 0.72
N LYS A 81 -11.31 5.50 1.90
CA LYS A 81 -10.18 5.98 2.72
C LYS A 81 -8.89 5.16 2.54
N LYS A 82 -8.77 4.45 1.41
CA LYS A 82 -7.66 3.51 1.14
C LYS A 82 -6.26 4.11 1.30
N TRP A 83 -6.05 5.34 0.83
CA TRP A 83 -4.74 5.99 0.76
C TRP A 83 -4.47 7.02 1.86
N LEU A 84 -5.36 7.12 2.85
CA LEU A 84 -5.05 7.90 4.06
C LEU A 84 -3.87 7.25 4.79
N LEU A 85 -3.00 8.08 5.34
CA LEU A 85 -1.75 7.64 5.98
C LEU A 85 -1.99 6.58 7.07
N GLU A 86 -3.06 6.73 7.84
CA GLU A 86 -3.50 5.79 8.89
C GLU A 86 -3.88 4.39 8.38
N ASN A 87 -4.21 4.27 7.08
CA ASN A 87 -4.70 3.04 6.45
C ASN A 87 -3.66 2.37 5.56
N VAL A 88 -2.44 2.90 5.51
CA VAL A 88 -1.33 2.46 4.65
C VAL A 88 -0.23 1.90 5.53
N ALA A 89 0.25 0.71 5.19
CA ALA A 89 1.46 0.16 5.82
C ALA A 89 2.68 0.83 5.17
N LEU A 90 3.43 1.59 5.96
CA LEU A 90 4.73 2.10 5.55
C LEU A 90 5.75 0.96 5.66
N ASN A 91 6.39 0.62 4.55
CA ASN A 91 7.54 -0.28 4.59
C ASN A 91 8.75 0.54 5.08
N HIS A 92 9.33 0.13 6.21
CA HIS A 92 10.62 0.61 6.70
C HIS A 92 11.78 -0.11 6.01
#